data_AF-A0A847G3Q1-F1
#
_entry.id   AF-A0A847G3Q1-F1
#
_cell.length_a   1.000
_cell.length_b   1.000
_cell.length_c   1.000
_cell.angle_alpha   90.00
_cell.angle_beta   90.00
_cell.angle_gamma   90.00
#
_symmetry.space_group_name_H-M   'P 1'
#
loop_
_entity.id
_entity.type
_entity.pdbx_description
1 polymer ?
#
loop_
_entity_poly.entity_id
_entity_poly.type
_entity_poly.pdbx_seq_one_letter_code
_entity_poly.pdbx_strand_id
1 'polypeptide(L)'
;MDWHQLETKEALEVQQSDPRIGLTSVEAASRLAKVGPNELVERGGRTPLQILWEQLTAVMVLILIAAAVVAAILGDSKNAIAIMAIIVLYAALGFIQEYRAEQAIASLKRMSVPNVRVVRDGKLTEISARELIPGDILQVETGNVIPADARLLDAVNLRVQESALTGESEAVEKQVNALSG
;
A
#
# COMPACT_ATOMS: atom_id res chain seq x y z
N MET A 1 16.81 16.56 -5.27
CA MET A 1 17.51 17.17 -4.13
C MET A 1 17.63 16.07 -3.10
N ASP A 2 18.85 15.74 -2.69
CA ASP A 2 19.10 14.60 -1.82
C ASP A 2 18.82 15.00 -0.36
N TRP A 3 17.56 14.83 0.04
CA TRP A 3 17.05 15.25 1.35
C TRP A 3 17.81 14.63 2.53
N HIS A 4 18.44 13.47 2.33
CA HIS A 4 19.23 12.74 3.34
C HIS A 4 20.62 13.35 3.56
N GLN A 5 21.11 14.17 2.63
CA GLN A 5 22.38 14.89 2.73
C GLN A 5 22.22 16.27 3.36
N LEU A 6 20.99 16.72 3.57
CA LEU A 6 20.72 18.02 4.21
C LEU A 6 21.00 17.95 5.71
N GLU A 7 21.55 19.03 6.24
CA GLU A 7 21.56 19.23 7.69
C GLU A 7 20.13 19.37 8.22
N THR A 8 19.93 19.01 9.48
CA THR A 8 18.64 19.08 10.18
C THR A 8 17.94 20.43 9.99
N LYS A 9 18.71 21.52 10.10
CA LYS A 9 18.20 22.88 9.96
C LYS A 9 17.73 23.18 8.54
N GLU A 10 18.53 22.80 7.54
CA GLU A 10 18.19 23.00 6.13
C GLU A 10 16.96 22.17 5.72
N ALA A 11 16.87 20.93 6.19
CA ALA A 11 15.71 20.07 5.94
C ALA A 11 14.41 20.69 6.50
N LEU A 12 14.45 21.27 7.71
CA LEU A 12 13.31 21.97 8.32
C LEU A 12 12.94 23.24 7.54
N GLU A 13 13.93 24.02 7.09
CA GLU A 13 13.70 25.22 6.28
C GLU A 13 13.07 24.89 4.92
N VAL A 14 13.57 23.87 4.23
CA VAL A 14 13.02 23.39 2.94
C VAL A 14 11.57 22.92 3.08
N GLN A 15 11.25 22.22 4.17
CA GLN A 15 9.90 21.73 4.44
C GLN A 15 8.98 22.77 5.10
N GLN A 16 9.52 23.95 5.43
CA GLN A 16 8.82 25.03 6.14
C GLN A 16 8.16 24.52 7.43
N SER A 17 8.90 23.74 8.23
CA SER A 17 8.41 23.17 9.49
C SER A 17 9.17 23.74 10.68
N ASP A 18 8.47 24.10 11.76
CA ASP A 18 9.09 24.62 12.98
C ASP A 18 9.44 23.44 13.92
N PRO A 19 10.69 23.34 14.42
CA PRO A 19 11.11 22.21 15.24
C PRO A 19 10.38 22.08 16.59
N ARG A 20 9.74 23.14 17.09
CA ARG A 20 9.05 23.17 18.39
C ARG A 20 7.56 22.98 18.23
N ILE A 21 6.95 23.65 17.25
CA ILE A 21 5.50 23.61 17.07
C ILE A 21 5.04 22.63 15.99
N GLY A 22 5.97 22.14 15.16
CA GLY A 22 5.65 21.34 13.97
C GLY A 22 4.83 22.15 12.96
N LEU A 23 3.96 21.45 12.23
CA LEU A 23 3.02 22.07 11.31
C LEU A 23 1.73 22.48 12.04
N THR A 24 1.03 23.49 11.52
CA THR A 24 -0.33 23.78 12.00
C THR A 24 -1.33 22.77 11.43
N SER A 25 -2.41 22.47 12.16
CA SER A 25 -3.45 21.55 11.64
C SER A 25 -4.05 22.03 10.32
N VAL A 26 -4.19 23.35 10.14
CA VAL A 26 -4.72 23.96 8.91
C VAL A 26 -3.77 23.76 7.73
N GLU A 27 -2.47 23.98 7.95
CA GLU A 27 -1.46 23.75 6.93
C GLU A 27 -1.35 22.28 6.57
N ALA A 28 -1.38 21.39 7.57
CA ALA A 28 -1.33 19.95 7.35
C ALA A 28 -2.50 19.48 6.49
N ALA A 29 -3.73 19.93 6.79
CA ALA A 29 -4.91 19.62 5.99
C ALA A 29 -4.81 20.17 4.55
N SER A 30 -4.30 21.40 4.39
CA SER A 30 -4.10 22.02 3.08
C SER A 30 -3.06 21.28 2.22
N ARG A 31 -1.96 20.84 2.83
CA ARG A 31 -0.91 20.05 2.17
C ARG A 31 -1.43 18.65 1.83
N LEU A 32 -2.13 17.99 2.75
CA LEU A 32 -2.73 16.66 2.52
C LEU A 32 -3.68 16.67 1.32
N ALA A 33 -4.50 17.71 1.17
CA ALA A 33 -5.39 17.87 0.01
C ALA A 33 -4.65 18.03 -1.32
N LYS A 34 -3.39 18.51 -1.31
CA LYS A 34 -2.56 18.70 -2.50
C LYS A 34 -1.72 17.47 -2.85
N VAL A 35 -1.10 16.85 -1.85
CA VAL A 35 -0.16 15.73 -2.05
C VAL A 35 -0.85 14.37 -2.04
N GLY A 36 -2.04 14.28 -1.43
CA GLY A 36 -2.75 13.03 -1.22
C GLY A 36 -2.29 12.30 0.04
N PRO A 37 -2.96 11.19 0.40
CA PRO A 37 -2.61 10.41 1.58
C PRO A 37 -1.25 9.72 1.40
N ASN A 38 -0.54 9.52 2.53
CA ASN A 38 0.66 8.69 2.60
C ASN A 38 0.29 7.21 2.49
N GLU A 39 -0.03 6.80 1.26
CA GLU A 39 -0.33 5.43 0.89
C GLU A 39 0.35 5.11 -0.43
N LEU A 40 0.87 3.90 -0.53
CA LEU A 40 1.32 3.38 -1.81
C LEU A 40 0.10 3.22 -2.72
N VAL A 41 0.10 3.92 -3.85
CA VAL A 41 -0.93 3.76 -4.88
C VAL A 41 -0.81 2.33 -5.41
N GLU A 42 -1.76 1.47 -5.04
CA GLU A 42 -1.81 0.08 -5.51
C GLU A 42 -2.06 0.06 -7.02
N ARG A 43 -0.99 -0.08 -7.80
CA ARG A 43 -1.06 -0.22 -9.26
C ARG A 43 -1.30 -1.66 -9.72
N GLY A 44 -1.65 -2.59 -8.82
CA GLY A 44 -1.46 -4.03 -9.08
C GLY A 44 -2.58 -4.97 -8.63
N GLY A 45 -3.82 -4.51 -8.43
CA GLY A 45 -4.96 -5.43 -8.30
C GLY A 45 -5.36 -6.01 -9.66
N ARG A 46 -5.81 -7.27 -9.72
CA ARG A 46 -6.36 -7.80 -10.96
C ARG A 46 -7.67 -7.08 -11.25
N THR A 47 -7.81 -6.57 -12.46
CA THR A 47 -9.08 -5.95 -12.85
C THR A 47 -10.17 -7.02 -12.96
N PRO A 48 -11.45 -6.66 -12.75
CA PRO A 48 -12.55 -7.61 -12.94
C PRO A 48 -12.54 -8.31 -14.32
N LEU A 49 -12.14 -7.60 -15.37
CA LEU A 49 -11.98 -8.14 -16.72
C LEU A 49 -10.82 -9.15 -16.83
N GLN A 50 -9.69 -8.87 -16.16
CA GLN A 50 -8.57 -9.81 -16.10
C GLN A 50 -8.96 -11.09 -15.35
N ILE A 51 -9.65 -10.97 -14.22
CA ILE A 51 -10.15 -12.13 -13.46
C ILE A 51 -11.05 -12.99 -14.36
N LEU A 52 -12.01 -12.38 -15.06
CA LEU A 52 -12.91 -13.10 -15.96
C LEU A 52 -12.16 -13.77 -17.13
N TRP A 53 -11.18 -13.08 -17.72
CA TRP A 53 -10.37 -13.62 -18.80
C TRP A 53 -9.53 -14.82 -18.37
N GLU A 54 -8.95 -14.78 -17.17
CA GLU A 54 -8.22 -15.91 -16.60
C GLU A 54 -9.13 -17.13 -16.36
N GLN A 55 -10.38 -16.92 -15.90
CA GLN A 55 -11.34 -18.02 -15.76
C GLN A 55 -11.69 -18.67 -17.10
N LEU A 56 -11.83 -17.89 -18.18
CA LEU A 56 -12.16 -18.42 -19.51
C LEU A 56 -10.98 -19.10 -20.21
N THR A 57 -9.76 -18.65 -19.94
CA THR A 57 -8.52 -19.20 -20.52
C THR A 57 -7.95 -20.37 -19.71
N ALA A 58 -8.56 -20.72 -18.58
CA ALA A 58 -8.19 -21.90 -17.80
C ALA A 58 -8.31 -23.16 -18.66
N VAL A 59 -7.27 -24.01 -18.64
CA VAL A 59 -7.14 -25.20 -19.50
C VAL A 59 -8.40 -26.07 -19.47
N MET A 60 -8.97 -26.29 -18.28
CA MET A 60 -10.20 -27.08 -18.11
C MET A 60 -11.39 -26.44 -18.82
N VAL A 61 -11.55 -25.11 -18.73
CA VAL A 61 -12.64 -24.38 -19.38
C VAL A 61 -12.47 -24.40 -20.90
N LEU A 62 -11.24 -24.26 -21.41
CA LEU A 62 -10.95 -24.39 -22.85
C LEU A 62 -11.33 -25.77 -23.39
N ILE A 63 -11.07 -26.85 -22.64
CA ILE A 63 -11.50 -28.21 -23.00
C ILE A 63 -13.03 -28.30 -23.07
N LEU A 64 -13.74 -27.72 -22.09
CA LEU A 64 -15.20 -27.71 -22.08
C LEU A 64 -15.78 -26.87 -23.23
N ILE A 65 -15.17 -25.73 -23.56
CA ILE A 65 -15.54 -24.91 -24.71
C ILE A 65 -15.37 -25.73 -26.00
N ALA A 66 -14.24 -26.42 -26.16
CA ALA A 66 -14.02 -27.31 -27.31
C ALA A 66 -15.08 -28.42 -27.39
N ALA A 67 -15.41 -29.05 -26.26
CA ALA A 67 -16.46 -30.08 -26.20
C ALA A 67 -17.84 -29.52 -26.57
N ALA A 68 -18.20 -28.32 -26.09
CA ALA A 68 -19.44 -27.64 -26.44
C ALA A 68 -19.53 -27.32 -27.94
N VAL A 69 -18.43 -26.86 -28.54
CA VAL A 69 -18.34 -26.59 -29.99
C VAL A 69 -18.52 -27.89 -30.79
N VAL A 70 -17.86 -28.98 -30.39
CA VAL A 70 -18.01 -30.29 -31.04
C VAL A 70 -19.47 -30.76 -30.94
N ALA A 71 -20.10 -30.72 -29.76
CA ALA A 71 -21.50 -31.10 -29.59
C ALA A 71 -22.46 -30.28 -30.47
N ALA A 72 -22.22 -28.97 -30.60
CA ALA A 72 -23.01 -28.09 -31.46
C ALA A 72 -22.88 -28.46 -32.95
N ILE A 73 -21.67 -28.80 -33.42
CA ILE A 73 -21.42 -29.23 -34.80
C ILE A 73 -22.13 -30.56 -35.11
N LEU A 74 -22.19 -31.47 -34.14
CA LEU A 74 -22.94 -32.73 -34.26
C LEU A 74 -24.47 -32.55 -34.21
N GLY A 75 -24.98 -31.32 -34.09
CA GLY A 75 -26.41 -31.02 -34.00
C GLY A 75 -27.02 -31.28 -32.62
N ASP A 76 -26.21 -31.58 -31.61
CA ASP A 76 -26.66 -31.80 -30.24
C ASP A 76 -26.71 -30.50 -29.45
N SER A 77 -27.70 -29.67 -29.80
CA SER A 77 -27.87 -28.36 -29.19
C SER A 77 -28.18 -28.47 -27.69
N LYS A 78 -28.81 -29.55 -27.22
CA LYS A 78 -29.15 -29.73 -25.80
C LYS A 78 -27.88 -29.89 -24.96
N ASN A 79 -26.96 -30.76 -25.38
CA ASN A 79 -25.70 -30.95 -24.66
C ASN A 79 -24.78 -29.73 -24.78
N ALA A 80 -24.72 -29.08 -25.94
CA ALA A 80 -23.95 -27.83 -26.09
C ALA A 80 -24.44 -26.73 -25.14
N ILE A 81 -25.76 -26.54 -25.00
CA ILE A 81 -26.35 -25.56 -24.08
C ILE A 81 -26.06 -25.93 -22.62
N ALA A 82 -26.16 -27.22 -22.26
CA ALA A 82 -25.87 -27.68 -20.90
C ALA A 82 -24.41 -27.41 -20.51
N ILE A 83 -23.45 -27.70 -21.40
CA ILE A 83 -22.02 -27.43 -21.16
C ILE A 83 -21.77 -25.93 -21.04
N MET A 84 -22.36 -25.11 -21.92
CA MET A 84 -22.25 -23.65 -21.84
C MET A 84 -22.78 -23.10 -20.52
N ALA A 85 -23.92 -23.61 -20.03
CA ALA A 85 -24.47 -23.20 -18.74
C ALA A 85 -23.51 -23.52 -17.59
N ILE A 86 -22.85 -24.69 -17.62
CA ILE A 86 -21.85 -25.08 -16.62
C ILE A 86 -20.63 -24.15 -16.67
N ILE A 87 -20.12 -23.81 -17.87
CA ILE A 87 -18.98 -22.90 -18.03
C ILE A 87 -19.32 -21.51 -17.46
N VAL A 88 -20.49 -20.98 -17.78
CA VAL A 88 -20.93 -19.66 -17.27
C VAL A 88 -21.05 -19.68 -15.75
N LEU A 89 -21.65 -20.72 -15.18
CA LEU A 89 -21.77 -20.86 -13.74
C LEU A 89 -20.39 -20.97 -13.07
N TYR A 90 -19.48 -21.76 -13.64
CA TYR A 90 -18.12 -21.89 -13.14
C TYR A 90 -17.35 -20.56 -13.17
N ALA A 91 -17.39 -19.84 -14.30
CA ALA A 91 -16.74 -18.55 -14.43
C ALA A 91 -17.31 -17.51 -13.47
N ALA A 92 -18.64 -17.49 -13.27
CA ALA A 92 -19.29 -16.59 -12.32
C ALA A 92 -18.89 -16.89 -10.87
N LEU A 93 -18.87 -18.17 -10.47
CA LEU A 93 -18.44 -18.58 -9.14
C LEU A 93 -16.95 -18.26 -8.91
N GLY A 94 -16.09 -18.58 -9.88
CA GLY A 94 -14.65 -18.27 -9.83
C GLY A 94 -14.39 -16.77 -9.73
N PHE A 95 -15.08 -15.96 -10.53
CA PHE A 95 -15.02 -14.50 -10.46
C PHE A 95 -15.41 -13.97 -9.08
N ILE A 96 -16.55 -14.42 -8.52
CA ILE A 96 -17.02 -13.96 -7.21
C ILE A 96 -16.04 -14.37 -6.10
N GLN A 97 -15.48 -15.57 -6.16
CA GLN A 97 -14.51 -16.06 -5.19
C GLN A 97 -13.22 -15.25 -5.21
N GLU A 98 -12.63 -15.07 -6.39
CA GLU A 98 -11.39 -14.30 -6.56
C GLU A 98 -11.58 -12.84 -6.17
N TYR A 99 -12.67 -12.22 -6.63
CA TYR A 99 -12.98 -10.82 -6.30
C TYR A 99 -13.16 -10.60 -4.79
N ARG A 100 -13.81 -11.54 -4.08
CA ARG A 100 -13.93 -11.49 -2.62
C ARG A 100 -12.59 -11.68 -1.92
N ALA A 101 -11.72 -12.55 -2.44
CA ALA A 101 -10.39 -12.76 -1.89
C ALA A 101 -9.53 -11.49 -2.00
N GLU A 102 -9.52 -10.84 -3.17
CA GLU A 102 -8.82 -9.57 -3.35
C GLU A 102 -9.35 -8.47 -2.41
N GLN A 103 -10.67 -8.35 -2.27
CA GLN A 103 -11.26 -7.38 -1.34
C GLN A 103 -10.88 -7.64 0.11
N ALA A 104 -10.84 -8.91 0.53
CA ALA A 104 -10.43 -9.28 1.88
C ALA A 104 -8.97 -8.86 2.13
N ILE A 105 -8.06 -9.13 1.19
CA ILE A 105 -6.66 -8.69 1.28
C ILE A 105 -6.56 -7.17 1.36
N ALA A 106 -7.29 -6.44 0.52
CA ALA A 106 -7.29 -4.97 0.54
C ALA A 106 -7.80 -4.40 1.88
N SER A 107 -8.83 -5.01 2.48
CA SER A 107 -9.31 -4.61 3.81
C SER A 107 -8.29 -4.88 4.92
N LEU A 108 -7.61 -6.03 4.90
CA LEU A 108 -6.58 -6.37 5.88
C LEU A 108 -5.44 -5.35 5.84
N LYS A 109 -4.97 -4.96 4.65
CA LYS A 109 -3.95 -3.91 4.50
C LYS A 109 -4.40 -2.57 5.08
N ARG A 110 -5.65 -2.16 4.84
CA ARG A 110 -6.21 -0.91 5.40
C ARG A 110 -6.33 -0.94 6.93
N MET A 111 -6.60 -2.11 7.51
CA MET A 111 -6.65 -2.29 8.97
C MET A 111 -5.26 -2.30 9.62
N SER A 112 -4.21 -2.54 8.84
CA SER A 112 -2.82 -2.54 9.32
C SER A 112 -2.13 -1.18 9.30
N VAL A 113 -2.83 -0.10 8.89
CA VAL A 113 -2.20 1.23 8.89
C VAL A 113 -2.00 1.68 10.35
N PRO A 114 -0.74 1.86 10.80
CA PRO A 114 -0.48 2.24 12.17
C PRO A 114 -0.91 3.68 12.44
N ASN A 115 -1.28 3.94 13.69
CA ASN A 115 -1.30 5.30 14.21
C ASN A 115 0.13 5.73 14.55
N VAL A 116 0.40 7.02 14.39
CA VAL A 116 1.71 7.61 14.60
C VAL A 116 1.56 8.91 15.38
N ARG A 117 2.57 9.26 16.16
CA ARG A 117 2.59 10.49 16.93
C ARG A 117 3.37 11.56 16.18
N VAL A 118 2.74 12.70 15.97
CA VAL A 118 3.33 13.87 15.31
C VAL A 118 3.21 15.10 16.20
N VAL A 119 4.13 16.05 16.04
CA VAL A 119 3.99 17.38 16.63
C VAL A 119 3.23 18.26 15.66
N ARG A 120 2.03 18.70 16.05
CA ARG A 120 1.22 19.69 15.32
C ARG A 120 0.65 20.72 16.29
N ASP A 121 0.62 21.99 15.90
CA ASP A 121 0.20 23.10 16.77
C ASP A 121 0.91 23.12 18.14
N GLY A 122 2.17 22.68 18.19
CA GLY A 122 2.97 22.56 19.42
C GLY A 122 2.52 21.47 20.39
N LYS A 123 1.67 20.53 19.94
CA LYS A 123 1.19 19.42 20.74
C LYS A 123 1.48 18.10 20.06
N LEU A 124 1.82 17.11 20.87
CA LEU A 124 1.92 15.74 20.41
C LEU A 124 0.52 15.20 20.14
N THR A 125 0.26 14.83 18.89
CA THR A 125 -1.05 14.37 18.42
C THR A 125 -0.89 13.02 17.73
N GLU A 126 -1.80 12.10 18.02
CA GLU A 126 -1.86 10.80 17.34
C GLU A 126 -2.74 10.92 16.09
N ILE A 127 -2.20 10.54 14.94
CA ILE A 127 -2.89 10.57 13.64
C ILE A 127 -2.70 9.24 12.91
N SER A 128 -3.53 8.97 11.89
CA SER A 128 -3.28 7.83 11.02
C SER A 128 -2.01 8.07 10.20
N ALA A 129 -1.17 7.05 10.01
CA ALA A 129 0.00 7.19 9.13
C ALA A 129 -0.36 7.58 7.68
N ARG A 130 -1.63 7.39 7.26
CA ARG A 130 -2.16 7.86 5.96
C ARG A 130 -2.23 9.38 5.85
N GLU A 131 -2.32 10.07 6.98
CA GLU A 131 -2.47 11.53 7.05
C GLU A 131 -1.13 12.24 7.24
N LEU A 132 -0.03 11.48 7.24
CA LEU A 132 1.32 12.02 7.22
C LEU A 132 1.59 12.76 5.92
N ILE A 133 2.30 13.86 6.04
CA ILE A 133 2.71 14.69 4.92
C ILE A 133 4.18 15.11 5.06
N PRO A 134 4.86 15.47 3.97
CA PRO A 134 6.17 16.09 4.03
C PRO A 134 6.17 17.35 4.91
N GLY A 135 7.06 17.35 5.91
CA GLY A 135 7.21 18.41 6.91
C GLY A 135 6.63 18.09 8.29
N ASP A 136 5.86 17.00 8.44
CA ASP A 136 5.48 16.52 9.77
C ASP A 136 6.73 16.12 10.58
N ILE A 137 6.71 16.45 11.88
CA ILE A 137 7.72 16.02 12.83
C ILE A 137 7.17 14.83 13.60
N LEU A 138 7.76 13.66 13.38
CA LEU A 138 7.34 12.41 14.02
C LEU A 138 8.08 12.19 15.33
N GLN A 139 7.37 11.65 16.32
CA GLN A 139 8.00 11.07 17.50
C GLN A 139 7.92 9.54 17.39
N VAL A 140 9.09 8.91 17.41
CA VAL A 140 9.24 7.46 17.31
C VAL A 140 9.83 6.94 18.62
N GLU A 141 9.23 5.89 19.17
CA GLU A 141 9.72 5.16 20.33
C GLU A 141 9.93 3.68 20.00
N THR A 142 10.59 2.97 20.91
CA THR A 142 10.81 1.53 20.80
C THR A 142 9.49 0.78 20.55
N GLY A 143 9.49 -0.07 19.52
CA GLY A 143 8.32 -0.86 19.11
C GLY A 143 7.41 -0.14 18.11
N ASN A 144 7.67 1.11 17.76
CA ASN A 144 6.97 1.78 16.67
C ASN A 144 7.53 1.33 15.31
N VAL A 145 6.64 1.21 14.32
CA VAL A 145 7.00 1.05 12.91
C VAL A 145 7.32 2.42 12.34
N ILE A 146 8.34 2.51 11.47
CA ILE A 146 8.66 3.75 10.74
C ILE A 146 7.66 3.90 9.58
N PRO A 147 6.77 4.91 9.60
CA PRO A 147 5.61 4.98 8.70
C PRO A 147 5.90 5.64 7.34
N ALA A 148 7.03 6.33 7.23
CA ALA A 148 7.46 7.06 6.04
C ALA A 148 8.97 7.32 6.12
N ASP A 149 9.59 7.63 4.98
CA ASP A 149 10.97 8.10 4.93
C ASP A 149 11.10 9.42 5.69
N ALA A 150 12.09 9.50 6.57
CA ALA A 150 12.24 10.63 7.49
C ALA A 150 13.71 11.04 7.65
N ARG A 151 13.91 12.34 7.91
CA ARG A 151 15.19 12.89 8.35
C ARG A 151 15.21 12.95 9.88
N LEU A 152 16.21 12.31 10.49
CA LEU A 152 16.38 12.37 11.94
C LEU A 152 16.76 13.79 12.39
N LEU A 153 15.97 14.35 13.30
CA LEU A 153 16.23 15.65 13.91
C LEU A 153 16.96 15.51 15.25
N ASP A 154 16.57 14.49 16.02
CA ASP A 154 17.15 14.11 17.30
C ASP A 154 17.05 12.58 17.46
N ALA A 155 18.00 11.97 18.17
CA ALA A 155 18.05 10.52 18.37
C ALA A 155 18.83 10.16 19.64
N VAL A 156 18.26 9.28 20.46
CA VAL A 156 18.91 8.73 21.66
C VAL A 156 18.90 7.21 21.57
N ASN A 157 20.07 6.61 21.31
CA ASN A 157 20.25 5.16 21.13
C ASN A 157 19.25 4.54 20.13
N LEU A 158 18.88 5.29 19.08
CA LEU A 158 17.91 4.83 18.09
C LEU A 158 18.53 3.71 17.25
N ARG A 159 17.90 2.53 17.32
CA ARG A 159 18.23 1.37 16.50
C ARG A 159 17.01 0.94 15.70
N VAL A 160 17.20 0.73 14.40
CA VAL A 160 16.13 0.37 13.47
C VAL A 160 16.46 -0.97 12.83
N GLN A 161 15.47 -1.87 12.77
CA GLN A 161 15.58 -3.11 12.00
C GLN A 161 15.24 -2.83 10.55
N GLU A 162 16.16 -3.16 9.66
CA GLU A 162 16.03 -2.92 8.22
C GLU A 162 15.86 -4.23 7.44
N SER A 163 15.50 -5.33 8.11
CA SER A 163 15.36 -6.66 7.51
C SER A 163 14.40 -6.70 6.32
N ALA A 164 13.36 -5.87 6.32
CA ALA A 164 12.44 -5.74 5.19
C ALA A 164 13.08 -5.14 3.93
N LEU A 165 14.21 -4.43 4.07
CA LEU A 165 14.91 -3.74 2.99
C LEU A 165 16.25 -4.40 2.65
N THR A 166 16.99 -4.90 3.64
CA THR A 166 18.34 -5.46 3.48
C THR A 166 18.39 -6.98 3.59
N GLY A 167 17.36 -7.62 4.18
CA GLY A 167 17.37 -9.04 4.54
C GLY A 167 18.14 -9.36 5.83
N GLU A 168 18.83 -8.38 6.41
CA GLU A 168 19.62 -8.56 7.62
C GLU A 168 18.78 -8.29 8.87
N SER A 169 18.84 -9.19 9.85
CA SER A 169 18.03 -9.10 11.08
C SER A 169 18.67 -8.25 12.18
N GLU A 170 19.93 -7.84 12.00
CA GLU A 170 20.63 -7.00 12.98
C GLU A 170 20.11 -5.56 12.93
N ALA A 171 19.85 -4.97 14.10
CA ALA A 171 19.37 -3.61 14.20
C ALA A 171 20.53 -2.62 14.01
N VAL A 172 20.35 -1.67 13.09
CA VAL A 172 21.36 -0.66 12.75
C VAL A 172 21.13 0.60 13.58
N GLU A 173 22.19 1.11 14.19
CA GLU A 173 22.17 2.37 14.92
C GLU A 173 22.09 3.56 13.95
N LYS A 174 21.20 4.51 14.27
CA LYS A 174 20.97 5.67 13.41
C LYS A 174 21.52 6.95 14.04
N GLN A 175 22.00 7.85 13.20
CA GLN A 175 22.63 9.11 13.58
C GLN A 175 21.94 10.32 12.94
N VAL A 176 22.04 11.47 13.61
CA VAL A 176 21.43 12.74 13.17
C VAL A 176 22.26 13.44 12.08
N ASN A 177 23.55 13.14 11.96
CA ASN A 177 24.42 13.77 10.97
C ASN A 177 23.92 13.54 9.54
N ALA A 178 24.18 14.52 8.66
CA ALA A 178 23.94 14.36 7.24
C ALA A 178 24.70 13.14 6.70
N LEU A 179 24.05 12.36 5.84
CA LEU A 179 24.68 11.19 5.23
C LEU A 179 25.55 11.64 4.06
N SER A 180 26.73 11.03 3.93
CA SER A 180 27.61 11.18 2.77
C SER A 180 27.17 10.21 1.68
N GLY A 181 27.10 10.69 0.43
CA GLY A 181 26.83 9.85 -0.76
C GLY A 181 28.02 9.00 -1.21
#